data_AF-A0A926BBH8-F1
#
_entry.id   AF-A0A926BBH8-F1
#
_cell.length_a   1.000
_cell.length_b   1.000
_cell.length_c   1.000
_cell.angle_alpha   90.00
_cell.angle_beta   90.00
_cell.angle_gamma   90.00
#
_symmetry.space_group_name_H-M   'P 1'
#
loop_
_entity.id
_entity.type
_entity.pdbx_description
1 polymer ?
#
loop_
_entity_poly.entity_id
_entity_poly.type
_entity_poly.pdbx_seq_one_letter_code
_entity_poly.pdbx_strand_id
1 'polypeptide(L)'
;MPEYARHAPTRSNHRRTQVPTGLAIIGALLSCVPIAHAQDNTVPTPPVAPTQEPMPSPTPAPETVTPNVPEYFRARRLSDADLKKKREGLFVTGLPDISSDPVAGTGYGVRGTIYWNGKRDDPLFAYTPYRAKLNVNAFFTSNNAQEFTLSYDAPYVNGSRWRIKVDAKIRKDPTNLYFGITEDTLNPLRLPSTPAGGPTYDKFSDFETARKTLRPGGPGEAAFVTDALSNRFEDSELMLNLKADYALGKNGRWRVLGGYEIQRLDFETFQGRDA
;
A
#
# COMPACT_ATOMS: atom_id res chain seq x y z
N MET A 1 52.52 40.11 41.39
CA MET A 1 51.55 39.07 41.78
C MET A 1 50.70 38.74 40.57
N PRO A 2 50.84 37.55 39.95
CA PRO A 2 50.02 37.15 38.80
C PRO A 2 48.95 36.13 39.22
N GLU A 3 47.71 36.29 38.78
CA GLU A 3 46.64 35.33 39.03
C GLU A 3 45.80 35.04 37.77
N TYR A 4 45.92 33.78 37.35
CA TYR A 4 44.97 32.90 36.66
C TYR A 4 44.49 33.19 35.23
N ALA A 5 45.14 32.46 34.32
CA ALA A 5 44.53 31.86 33.14
C ALA A 5 43.34 30.94 33.52
N ARG A 6 42.26 31.02 32.74
CA ARG A 6 41.32 29.90 32.56
C ARG A 6 41.14 29.63 31.07
N HIS A 7 41.66 28.47 30.66
CA HIS A 7 41.30 27.81 29.42
C HIS A 7 39.81 27.41 29.46
N ALA A 8 39.07 27.75 28.41
CA ALA A 8 37.77 27.16 28.10
C ALA A 8 37.95 26.21 26.90
N PRO A 9 37.48 24.95 26.98
CA PRO A 9 37.51 24.02 25.85
C PRO A 9 36.26 24.23 24.99
N THR A 10 36.42 24.81 23.79
CA THR A 10 35.34 24.86 22.80
C THR A 10 35.20 23.48 22.15
N ARG A 11 34.28 22.66 22.68
CA ARG A 11 33.86 21.41 22.05
C ARG A 11 33.13 21.70 20.75
N SER A 12 33.69 21.22 19.64
CA SER A 12 33.00 21.01 18.38
C SER A 12 31.88 19.98 18.58
N ASN A 13 30.61 20.42 18.51
CA ASN A 13 29.45 19.55 18.48
C ASN A 13 29.01 19.35 17.02
N HIS A 14 29.66 18.42 16.32
CA HIS A 14 29.05 17.78 15.15
C HIS A 14 28.04 16.73 15.63
N ARG A 15 26.81 17.15 15.91
CA ARG A 15 25.69 16.21 16.03
C ARG A 15 25.13 15.96 14.63
N ARG A 16 25.67 14.95 13.95
CA ARG A 16 24.92 14.26 12.89
C ARG A 16 23.75 13.56 13.58
N THR A 17 22.54 14.04 13.35
CA THR A 17 21.33 13.28 13.70
C THR A 17 21.27 12.10 12.75
N GLN A 18 21.81 10.96 13.21
CA GLN A 18 21.74 9.71 12.47
C GLN A 18 20.29 9.21 12.57
N VAL A 19 19.51 9.43 11.51
CA VAL A 19 18.19 8.83 11.36
C VAL A 19 18.39 7.33 11.17
N PRO A 20 17.69 6.46 11.92
CA PRO A 20 17.89 5.02 11.81
C PRO A 20 17.42 4.50 10.46
N THR A 21 18.33 3.97 9.65
CA THR A 21 18.01 3.11 8.51
C THR A 21 17.47 1.79 9.05
N GLY A 22 16.15 1.66 9.17
CA GLY A 22 15.50 0.45 9.64
C GLY A 22 15.18 -0.49 8.49
N LEU A 23 15.87 -1.64 8.41
CA LEU A 23 15.40 -2.80 7.65
C LEU A 23 14.46 -3.60 8.56
N ALA A 24 13.15 -3.54 8.30
CA ALA A 24 12.17 -4.34 9.02
C ALA A 24 11.93 -5.66 8.27
N ILE A 25 12.17 -6.80 8.93
CA ILE A 25 11.74 -8.13 8.48
C ILE A 25 10.52 -8.50 9.32
N ILE A 26 9.31 -8.32 8.79
CA ILE A 26 8.08 -8.72 9.49
C ILE A 26 7.71 -10.14 9.07
N GLY A 27 7.83 -11.08 10.02
CA GLY A 27 7.46 -12.48 9.87
C GLY A 27 5.95 -12.72 9.84
N ALA A 28 5.56 -13.81 9.17
CA ALA A 28 4.20 -14.18 8.78
C ALA A 28 3.13 -14.07 9.89
N LEU A 29 2.04 -13.35 9.58
CA LEU A 29 0.78 -13.38 10.33
C LEU A 29 -0.13 -14.48 9.76
N LEU A 30 -0.39 -15.51 10.59
CA LEU A 30 -1.36 -16.56 10.31
C LEU A 30 -2.75 -16.08 10.78
N SER A 31 -3.62 -15.65 9.86
CA SER A 31 -5.01 -15.32 10.18
C SER A 31 -5.96 -16.43 9.72
N CYS A 32 -6.59 -17.11 10.69
CA CYS A 32 -7.73 -17.98 10.48
C CYS A 32 -9.01 -17.14 10.61
N VAL A 33 -9.81 -17.05 9.55
CA VAL A 33 -11.19 -16.52 9.63
C VAL A 33 -12.15 -17.69 9.43
N PRO A 34 -12.86 -18.16 10.48
CA PRO A 34 -13.96 -19.09 10.31
C PRO A 34 -15.24 -18.33 9.91
N ILE A 35 -15.96 -18.86 8.91
CA ILE A 35 -17.34 -18.47 8.63
C ILE A 35 -18.24 -19.41 9.43
N ALA A 36 -19.03 -18.84 10.35
CA ALA A 36 -19.99 -19.54 11.18
C ALA A 36 -21.10 -20.20 10.35
N HIS A 37 -21.43 -21.45 10.67
CA HIS A 37 -22.64 -22.13 10.20
C HIS A 37 -23.76 -21.85 11.21
N ALA A 38 -24.90 -21.34 10.72
CA ALA A 38 -26.11 -21.17 11.49
C ALA A 38 -26.75 -22.54 11.79
N GLN A 39 -27.28 -22.66 13.00
CA GLN A 39 -27.81 -23.87 13.60
C GLN A 39 -29.18 -24.28 13.06
N ASP A 40 -29.35 -25.59 13.17
CA ASP A 40 -30.52 -26.44 13.05
C ASP A 40 -31.70 -25.96 13.90
N ASN A 41 -32.89 -25.88 13.31
CA ASN A 41 -34.16 -25.67 14.02
C ASN A 41 -35.18 -26.69 13.49
N THR A 42 -35.39 -27.74 14.28
CA THR A 42 -36.46 -28.72 14.12
C THR A 42 -37.81 -28.14 14.53
N VAL A 43 -38.80 -28.16 13.62
CA VAL A 43 -40.22 -27.89 13.91
C VAL A 43 -41.08 -28.87 13.05
N PRO A 44 -42.23 -29.38 13.55
CA PRO A 44 -42.71 -30.73 13.27
C PRO A 44 -43.61 -30.87 12.04
N THR A 45 -43.79 -32.13 11.65
CA THR A 45 -44.48 -32.66 10.47
C THR A 45 -45.96 -32.28 10.37
N PRO A 46 -46.43 -31.75 9.22
CA PRO A 46 -47.85 -31.68 8.86
C PRO A 46 -48.31 -32.92 8.05
N PRO A 47 -49.63 -33.13 7.88
CA PRO A 47 -50.21 -34.46 7.66
C PRO A 47 -50.07 -34.99 6.23
N VAL A 48 -50.22 -36.32 6.12
CA VAL A 48 -50.10 -37.12 4.89
C VAL A 48 -51.08 -36.65 3.81
N ALA A 49 -50.54 -36.27 2.66
CA ALA A 49 -51.27 -35.97 1.42
C ALA A 49 -51.59 -37.27 0.64
N PRO A 50 -52.67 -37.31 -0.16
CA PRO A 50 -53.10 -38.51 -0.87
C PRO A 50 -52.13 -38.91 -2.00
N THR A 51 -52.05 -40.22 -2.25
CA THR A 51 -51.22 -40.88 -3.26
C THR A 51 -51.33 -40.22 -4.64
N GLN A 52 -50.24 -39.59 -5.08
CA GLN A 52 -50.05 -39.18 -6.47
C GLN A 52 -49.49 -40.36 -7.28
N GLU A 53 -50.06 -40.61 -8.46
CA GLU A 53 -49.54 -41.55 -9.45
C GLU A 53 -48.09 -41.17 -9.85
N PRO A 54 -47.20 -42.16 -10.11
CA PRO A 54 -45.80 -41.88 -10.39
C PRO A 54 -45.63 -41.18 -11.73
N MET A 55 -45.16 -39.93 -11.67
CA MET A 55 -44.64 -39.20 -12.82
C MET A 55 -43.45 -39.94 -13.45
N PRO A 56 -43.29 -39.92 -14.78
CA PRO A 56 -42.13 -40.51 -15.44
C PRO A 56 -40.84 -39.86 -14.95
N SER A 57 -39.84 -40.69 -14.64
CA SER A 57 -38.53 -40.25 -14.18
C SER A 57 -37.93 -39.23 -15.17
N PRO A 58 -37.37 -38.10 -14.69
CA PRO A 58 -36.69 -37.18 -15.58
C PRO A 58 -35.49 -37.88 -16.20
N THR A 59 -35.46 -37.90 -17.54
CA THR A 59 -34.28 -38.30 -18.33
C THR A 59 -33.05 -37.60 -17.75
N PRO A 60 -31.96 -38.32 -17.41
CA PRO A 60 -30.75 -37.70 -16.91
C PRO A 60 -30.27 -36.70 -17.97
N ALA A 61 -30.10 -35.44 -17.53
CA ALA A 61 -29.49 -34.41 -18.36
C ALA A 61 -28.14 -34.93 -18.90
N PRO A 62 -27.81 -34.66 -20.18
CA PRO A 62 -26.56 -35.15 -20.76
C PRO A 62 -25.39 -34.74 -19.86
N GLU A 63 -24.62 -35.74 -19.43
CA GLU A 63 -23.41 -35.53 -18.63
C GLU A 63 -22.54 -34.52 -19.35
N THR A 64 -22.43 -33.33 -18.75
CA THR A 64 -21.55 -32.29 -19.24
C THR A 64 -20.15 -32.85 -19.11
N VAL A 65 -19.50 -33.15 -20.24
CA VAL A 65 -18.10 -33.57 -20.33
C VAL A 65 -17.32 -32.64 -19.43
N THR A 66 -16.94 -33.11 -18.25
CA THR A 66 -16.18 -32.30 -17.32
C THR A 66 -14.80 -32.21 -17.92
N PRO A 67 -14.32 -31.04 -18.37
CA PRO A 67 -12.94 -30.91 -18.77
C PRO A 67 -12.07 -31.42 -17.62
N ASN A 68 -10.91 -31.99 -17.95
CA ASN A 68 -9.92 -32.53 -17.00
C ASN A 68 -9.39 -31.40 -16.08
N VAL A 69 -10.25 -30.98 -15.15
CA VAL A 69 -10.04 -29.89 -14.22
C VAL A 69 -9.70 -30.55 -12.91
N PRO A 70 -8.50 -30.24 -12.36
CA PRO A 70 -8.10 -30.82 -11.09
C PRO A 70 -9.14 -30.54 -9.99
N GLU A 71 -9.42 -31.53 -9.15
CA GLU A 71 -10.50 -31.50 -8.16
C GLU A 71 -10.47 -30.26 -7.25
N TYR A 72 -9.27 -29.74 -6.95
CA TYR A 72 -9.05 -28.55 -6.12
C TYR A 72 -9.54 -27.23 -6.73
N PHE A 73 -9.97 -27.23 -7.99
CA PHE A 73 -10.61 -26.08 -8.62
C PHE A 73 -12.13 -26.12 -8.55
N ARG A 74 -12.76 -27.30 -8.42
CA ARG A 74 -14.20 -27.47 -8.68
C ARG A 74 -15.09 -26.60 -7.79
N ALA A 75 -14.67 -26.38 -6.54
CA ALA A 75 -15.38 -25.50 -5.59
C ALA A 75 -15.31 -24.00 -5.93
N ARG A 76 -14.58 -23.61 -6.98
CA ARG A 76 -14.32 -22.21 -7.36
C ARG A 76 -14.80 -21.88 -8.77
N ARG A 77 -15.67 -22.71 -9.35
CA ARG A 77 -16.25 -22.41 -10.64
C ARG A 77 -17.03 -21.09 -10.56
N LEU A 78 -16.75 -20.18 -11.48
CA LEU A 78 -17.52 -18.96 -11.68
C LEU A 78 -18.98 -19.32 -12.01
N SER A 79 -19.90 -18.43 -11.69
CA SER A 79 -21.30 -18.58 -12.13
C SER A 79 -21.38 -18.51 -13.65
N ASP A 80 -22.42 -19.11 -14.25
CA ASP A 80 -22.60 -19.04 -15.70
C ASP A 80 -22.83 -17.61 -16.20
N ALA A 81 -23.46 -16.77 -15.38
CA ALA A 81 -23.63 -15.35 -15.66
C ALA A 81 -22.28 -14.60 -15.71
N ASP A 82 -21.35 -14.91 -14.81
CA ASP A 82 -20.00 -14.30 -14.81
C ASP A 82 -19.15 -14.83 -15.95
N LEU A 83 -19.22 -16.13 -16.25
CA LEU A 83 -18.52 -16.75 -17.37
C LEU A 83 -18.89 -16.16 -18.72
N LYS A 84 -20.17 -15.80 -18.89
CA LYS A 84 -20.67 -15.13 -20.09
C LYS A 84 -20.06 -13.74 -20.25
N LYS A 85 -19.85 -13.01 -19.15
CA LYS A 85 -19.27 -11.66 -19.12
C LYS A 85 -17.73 -11.66 -19.14
N LYS A 86 -17.10 -12.77 -18.74
CA LYS A 86 -15.64 -12.89 -18.67
C LYS A 86 -15.04 -12.75 -20.06
N ARG A 87 -14.13 -11.78 -20.22
CA ARG A 87 -13.36 -11.56 -21.45
C ARG A 87 -12.31 -12.63 -21.64
N GLU A 88 -12.07 -13.01 -22.89
CA GLU A 88 -11.01 -13.94 -23.28
C GLU A 88 -9.72 -13.18 -23.60
N GLY A 89 -8.56 -13.81 -23.37
CA GLY A 89 -7.26 -13.25 -23.73
C GLY A 89 -6.78 -12.14 -22.79
N LEU A 90 -6.17 -11.11 -23.36
CA LEU A 90 -5.63 -9.96 -22.65
C LEU A 90 -6.63 -8.80 -22.72
N PHE A 91 -6.87 -8.14 -21.59
CA PHE A 91 -7.55 -6.84 -21.60
C PHE A 91 -6.98 -5.91 -20.53
N VAL A 92 -7.11 -4.61 -20.78
CA VAL A 92 -6.59 -3.55 -19.93
C VAL A 92 -7.75 -2.68 -19.46
N THR A 93 -7.71 -2.30 -18.19
CA THR A 93 -8.58 -1.26 -17.61
C THR A 93 -7.70 -0.17 -17.01
N GLY A 94 -8.14 1.08 -17.05
CA GLY A 94 -7.40 2.16 -16.40
C GLY A 94 -8.26 3.39 -16.17
N LEU A 95 -7.81 4.21 -15.23
CA LEU A 95 -8.43 5.48 -14.87
C LEU A 95 -7.31 6.52 -14.69
N PRO A 96 -7.53 7.77 -15.14
CA PRO A 96 -6.68 8.87 -14.71
C PRO A 96 -6.83 9.07 -13.20
N ASP A 97 -5.77 9.51 -12.56
CA ASP A 97 -5.75 9.93 -11.16
C ASP A 97 -5.43 11.42 -11.12
N ILE A 98 -6.30 12.23 -10.53
CA ILE A 98 -6.15 13.68 -10.46
C ILE A 98 -6.54 14.12 -9.06
N SER A 99 -5.69 14.91 -8.41
CA SER A 99 -5.95 15.42 -7.07
C SER A 99 -5.57 16.89 -6.92
N SER A 100 -6.07 17.50 -5.86
CA SER A 100 -5.65 18.82 -5.41
C SER A 100 -5.56 18.80 -3.90
N ASP A 101 -4.35 18.95 -3.38
CA ASP A 101 -4.04 18.96 -1.96
C ASP A 101 -3.28 20.24 -1.60
N PRO A 102 -3.60 20.93 -0.49
CA PRO A 102 -2.93 22.19 -0.12
C PRO A 102 -1.45 22.03 0.26
N VAL A 103 -1.00 20.81 0.59
CA VAL A 103 0.35 20.49 1.05
C VAL A 103 1.18 19.88 -0.07
N ALA A 104 0.65 18.84 -0.73
CA ALA A 104 1.29 18.14 -1.84
C ALA A 104 1.08 18.84 -3.19
N GLY A 105 0.13 19.76 -3.28
CA GLY A 105 -0.20 20.50 -4.49
C GLY A 105 -1.15 19.75 -5.43
N THR A 106 -1.14 20.11 -6.71
CA THR A 106 -1.97 19.42 -7.72
C THR A 106 -1.31 18.11 -8.12
N GLY A 107 -2.07 17.02 -8.08
CA GLY A 107 -1.60 15.68 -8.41
C GLY A 107 -2.16 15.17 -9.73
N TYR A 108 -1.34 14.41 -10.45
CA TYR A 108 -1.70 13.74 -11.69
C TYR A 108 -1.05 12.35 -11.72
N GLY A 109 -1.79 11.39 -12.22
CA GLY A 109 -1.33 10.02 -12.33
C GLY A 109 -2.24 9.17 -13.18
N VAL A 110 -1.88 7.89 -13.21
CA VAL A 110 -2.65 6.87 -13.88
C VAL A 110 -2.62 5.61 -13.03
N ARG A 111 -3.78 4.95 -12.97
CA ARG A 111 -3.88 3.61 -12.40
C ARG A 111 -4.51 2.67 -13.39
N GLY A 112 -3.93 1.50 -13.50
CA GLY A 112 -4.30 0.53 -14.52
C GLY A 112 -4.22 -0.88 -14.01
N THR A 113 -4.89 -1.77 -14.75
CA THR A 113 -4.80 -3.20 -14.53
C THR A 113 -4.77 -3.91 -15.86
N ILE A 114 -3.77 -4.77 -16.04
CA ILE A 114 -3.64 -5.68 -17.17
C ILE A 114 -4.08 -7.06 -16.69
N TYR A 115 -5.04 -7.64 -17.37
CA TYR A 115 -5.55 -8.97 -17.09
C TYR A 115 -5.15 -9.92 -18.21
N TRP A 116 -4.62 -11.08 -17.83
CA TRP A 116 -4.47 -12.23 -18.71
C TRP A 116 -5.48 -13.28 -18.28
N ASN A 117 -6.56 -13.48 -19.03
CA ASN A 117 -7.65 -14.37 -18.65
C ASN A 117 -7.52 -15.80 -19.20
N GLY A 118 -6.60 -16.02 -20.15
CA GLY A 118 -6.53 -17.27 -20.90
C GLY A 118 -7.64 -17.37 -21.96
N LYS A 119 -7.76 -18.54 -22.56
CA LYS A 119 -8.76 -18.85 -23.59
C LYS A 119 -9.97 -19.59 -23.02
N ARG A 120 -11.11 -19.60 -23.70
CA ARG A 120 -12.32 -20.32 -23.21
C ARG A 120 -12.19 -21.84 -23.23
N ASP A 121 -11.33 -22.37 -24.09
CA ASP A 121 -10.98 -23.79 -24.17
C ASP A 121 -10.03 -24.24 -23.05
N ASP A 122 -9.44 -23.31 -22.32
CA ASP A 122 -8.59 -23.58 -21.17
C ASP A 122 -9.44 -24.16 -20.02
N PRO A 123 -9.10 -25.36 -19.49
CA PRO A 123 -9.83 -25.99 -18.39
C PRO A 123 -10.01 -25.09 -17.17
N LEU A 124 -9.10 -24.13 -16.93
CA LEU A 124 -9.15 -23.25 -15.76
C LEU A 124 -9.87 -21.92 -16.02
N PHE A 125 -10.29 -21.63 -17.25
CA PHE A 125 -10.99 -20.39 -17.59
C PHE A 125 -12.27 -20.20 -16.76
N ALA A 126 -12.98 -21.28 -16.47
CA ALA A 126 -14.19 -21.25 -15.65
C ALA A 126 -13.93 -21.20 -14.15
N TYR A 127 -12.70 -21.40 -13.69
CA TYR A 127 -12.39 -21.62 -12.27
C TYR A 127 -11.45 -20.56 -11.68
N THR A 128 -10.94 -19.64 -12.51
CA THR A 128 -10.17 -18.50 -12.04
C THR A 128 -10.77 -17.20 -12.59
N PRO A 129 -10.80 -16.10 -11.83
CA PRO A 129 -11.19 -14.80 -12.37
C PRO A 129 -10.25 -14.33 -13.49
N TYR A 130 -8.96 -14.63 -13.35
CA TYR A 130 -7.87 -14.36 -14.30
C TYR A 130 -6.78 -15.44 -14.16
N ARG A 131 -5.89 -15.57 -15.15
CA ARG A 131 -4.66 -16.38 -15.07
C ARG A 131 -3.52 -15.59 -14.43
N ALA A 132 -3.41 -14.33 -14.79
CA ALA A 132 -2.54 -13.37 -14.13
C ALA A 132 -3.17 -11.99 -14.18
N LYS A 133 -2.77 -11.13 -13.25
CA LYS A 133 -3.18 -9.74 -13.18
C LYS A 133 -1.98 -8.89 -12.78
N LEU A 134 -1.78 -7.77 -13.46
CA LEU A 134 -0.78 -6.77 -13.12
C LEU A 134 -1.48 -5.44 -12.87
N ASN A 135 -1.42 -4.93 -11.64
CA ASN A 135 -1.87 -3.58 -11.31
C ASN A 135 -0.66 -2.65 -11.38
N VAL A 136 -0.85 -1.46 -11.94
CA VAL A 136 0.16 -0.42 -12.06
C VAL A 136 -0.43 0.88 -11.55
N ASN A 137 0.30 1.60 -10.70
CA ASN A 137 0.00 2.97 -10.29
C ASN A 137 1.23 3.84 -10.53
N ALA A 138 1.04 5.02 -11.10
CA ALA A 138 2.07 6.05 -11.17
C ALA A 138 1.41 7.40 -10.87
N PHE A 139 1.93 8.12 -9.89
CA PHE A 139 1.34 9.35 -9.39
C PHE A 139 2.43 10.38 -9.05
N PHE A 140 2.18 11.64 -9.40
CA PHE A 140 3.10 12.76 -9.21
C PHE A 140 2.33 14.00 -8.78
N THR A 141 2.94 14.85 -7.95
CA THR A 141 2.34 16.14 -7.57
C THR A 141 3.23 17.33 -7.90
N SER A 142 2.66 18.52 -7.93
CA SER A 142 3.40 19.77 -8.19
C SER A 142 4.45 20.08 -7.13
N ASN A 143 4.30 19.59 -5.90
CA ASN A 143 5.32 19.70 -4.85
C ASN A 143 6.21 18.46 -4.77
N ASN A 144 6.34 17.71 -5.87
CA ASN A 144 7.30 16.64 -6.06
C ASN A 144 7.09 15.40 -5.16
N ALA A 145 5.87 15.16 -4.68
CA ALA A 145 5.51 13.85 -4.14
C ALA A 145 5.28 12.88 -5.32
N GLN A 146 5.85 11.69 -5.22
CA GLN A 146 5.87 10.69 -6.28
C GLN A 146 5.58 9.30 -5.70
N GLU A 147 4.75 8.52 -6.38
CA GLU A 147 4.51 7.13 -6.06
C GLU A 147 4.42 6.28 -7.32
N PHE A 148 5.12 5.15 -7.33
CA PHE A 148 4.96 4.08 -8.30
C PHE A 148 4.66 2.78 -7.56
N THR A 149 3.59 2.09 -7.94
CA THR A 149 3.28 0.74 -7.43
C THR A 149 3.06 -0.25 -8.56
N LEU A 150 3.50 -1.48 -8.32
CA LEU A 150 3.36 -2.60 -9.21
C LEU A 150 2.89 -3.81 -8.39
N SER A 151 1.76 -4.40 -8.75
CA SER A 151 1.23 -5.59 -8.06
C SER A 151 0.88 -6.67 -9.06
N TYR A 152 1.68 -7.73 -9.11
CA TYR A 152 1.44 -8.93 -9.90
C TYR A 152 0.77 -10.02 -9.06
N ASP A 153 -0.25 -10.67 -9.61
CA ASP A 153 -0.97 -11.77 -8.98
C ASP A 153 -1.26 -12.86 -10.02
N ALA A 154 -0.76 -14.07 -9.77
CA ALA A 154 -0.98 -15.23 -10.63
C ALA A 154 -1.49 -16.42 -9.80
N PRO A 155 -2.82 -16.66 -9.79
CA PRO A 155 -3.38 -17.83 -9.16
C PRO A 155 -3.17 -19.08 -10.01
N TYR A 156 -2.79 -20.17 -9.35
CA TYR A 156 -2.64 -21.49 -9.94
C TYR A 156 -1.67 -21.51 -11.13
N VAL A 157 -0.46 -21.01 -10.88
CA VAL A 157 0.61 -20.92 -11.87
C VAL A 157 0.84 -22.28 -12.50
N ASN A 158 0.75 -22.34 -13.84
CA ASN A 158 0.85 -23.57 -14.63
C ASN A 158 -0.10 -24.70 -14.17
N GLY A 159 -1.28 -24.33 -13.70
CA GLY A 159 -2.28 -25.27 -13.20
C GLY A 159 -1.97 -25.87 -11.84
N SER A 160 -0.87 -25.50 -11.18
CA SER A 160 -0.53 -25.95 -9.83
C SER A 160 -1.48 -25.40 -8.76
N ARG A 161 -1.28 -25.80 -7.51
CA ARG A 161 -2.01 -25.28 -6.34
C ARG A 161 -1.44 -23.95 -5.81
N TRP A 162 -0.38 -23.43 -6.42
CA TRP A 162 0.31 -22.22 -5.99
C TRP A 162 -0.32 -20.97 -6.57
N ARG A 163 -0.50 -19.93 -5.75
CA ARG A 163 -0.73 -18.56 -6.18
C ARG A 163 0.48 -17.73 -5.79
N ILE A 164 1.03 -17.00 -6.75
CA ILE A 164 2.18 -16.12 -6.55
C ILE A 164 1.70 -14.67 -6.56
N LYS A 165 2.20 -13.86 -5.64
CA LYS A 165 1.97 -12.41 -5.58
C LYS A 165 3.29 -11.68 -5.41
N VAL A 166 3.47 -10.63 -6.18
CA VAL A 166 4.63 -9.74 -6.09
C VAL A 166 4.09 -8.32 -6.01
N ASP A 167 4.42 -7.59 -4.96
CA ASP A 167 4.09 -6.18 -4.80
C ASP A 167 5.39 -5.39 -4.72
N ALA A 168 5.51 -4.33 -5.50
CA ALA A 168 6.62 -3.39 -5.45
C ALA A 168 6.08 -1.97 -5.30
N LYS A 169 6.72 -1.18 -4.47
CA LYS A 169 6.39 0.23 -4.25
C LYS A 169 7.66 1.05 -4.18
N ILE A 170 7.66 2.17 -4.88
CA ILE A 170 8.66 3.22 -4.78
C ILE A 170 7.89 4.50 -4.51
N ARG A 171 8.15 5.16 -3.39
CA ARG A 171 7.52 6.44 -3.05
C ARG A 171 8.59 7.40 -2.57
N LYS A 172 8.39 8.67 -2.90
CA LYS A 172 9.14 9.79 -2.36
C LYS A 172 8.16 10.91 -2.09
N ASP A 173 8.04 11.38 -0.86
CA ASP A 173 7.15 12.49 -0.54
C ASP A 173 7.86 13.54 0.34
N PRO A 174 8.23 14.69 -0.26
CA PRO A 174 8.93 15.78 0.43
C PRO A 174 7.99 16.69 1.22
N THR A 175 6.69 16.37 1.28
CA THR A 175 5.65 17.29 1.75
C THR A 175 5.12 16.95 3.14
N ASN A 176 5.63 15.88 3.76
CA ASN A 176 5.22 15.49 5.10
C ASN A 176 5.51 16.60 6.11
N LEU A 177 4.51 16.90 6.94
CA LEU A 177 4.57 17.96 7.93
C LEU A 177 5.00 17.40 9.29
N TYR A 178 5.95 18.07 9.93
CA TYR A 178 6.37 17.79 11.29
C TYR A 178 6.00 18.94 12.19
N PHE A 179 5.14 18.67 13.17
CA PHE A 179 4.67 19.65 14.14
C PHE A 179 5.28 19.46 15.54
N GLY A 180 6.22 18.53 15.71
CA GLY A 180 6.80 18.17 17.00
C GLY A 180 6.06 17.04 17.72
N ILE A 181 6.62 16.60 18.86
CA ILE A 181 6.13 15.45 19.65
C ILE A 181 5.91 15.79 21.14
N THR A 182 6.15 17.04 21.55
CA THR A 182 6.03 17.53 22.93
C THR A 182 5.10 18.74 23.01
N GLU A 183 4.80 19.19 24.23
CA GLU A 183 4.03 20.39 24.50
C GLU A 183 4.75 21.68 24.07
N ASP A 184 6.06 21.62 23.74
CA ASP A 184 6.81 22.78 23.22
C ASP A 184 6.18 23.38 21.96
N THR A 185 5.39 22.58 21.26
CA THR A 185 4.65 22.90 20.03
C THR A 185 3.43 23.79 20.28
N LEU A 186 2.99 23.91 21.54
CA LEU A 186 1.91 24.79 21.96
C LEU A 186 2.38 26.24 22.23
N ASN A 187 3.68 26.49 22.19
CA ASN A 187 4.22 27.84 22.30
C ASN A 187 3.85 28.70 21.08
N PRO A 188 3.88 30.04 21.20
CA PRO A 188 3.67 30.93 20.05
C PRO A 188 4.60 30.58 18.88
N LEU A 189 4.09 30.69 17.64
CA LEU A 189 4.85 30.34 16.44
C LEU A 189 6.12 31.20 16.35
N ARG A 190 7.26 30.56 16.10
CA ARG A 190 8.58 31.21 16.02
C ARG A 190 9.43 30.57 14.92
N LEU A 191 10.30 31.36 14.30
CA LEU A 191 11.26 30.85 13.32
C LEU A 191 12.31 29.96 14.00
N PRO A 192 12.65 28.80 13.43
CA PRO A 192 13.72 27.94 13.95
C PRO A 192 15.09 28.62 13.98
N SER A 193 15.32 29.62 13.12
CA SER A 193 16.55 30.42 13.09
C SER A 193 16.68 31.42 14.25
N THR A 194 15.58 31.76 14.95
CA THR A 194 15.58 32.69 16.09
C THR A 194 14.79 32.12 17.28
N PRO A 195 15.20 30.94 17.79
CA PRO A 195 14.42 30.19 18.78
C PRO A 195 14.31 30.92 20.14
N ALA A 196 15.28 31.78 20.46
CA ALA A 196 15.25 32.66 21.63
C ALA A 196 15.47 34.11 21.18
N GLY A 197 14.46 34.97 21.38
CA GLY A 197 14.55 36.42 21.10
C GLY A 197 14.05 36.89 19.73
N GLY A 198 13.59 35.99 18.86
CA GLY A 198 12.92 36.36 17.60
C GLY A 198 11.47 36.83 17.78
N PRO A 199 10.84 37.35 16.71
CA PRO A 199 9.41 37.65 16.70
C PRO A 199 8.58 36.36 16.89
N THR A 200 7.42 36.53 17.51
CA THR A 200 6.34 35.54 17.51
C THR A 200 5.31 35.90 16.47
N TYR A 201 4.61 34.88 15.97
CA TYR A 201 3.53 35.08 15.01
C TYR A 201 2.23 34.51 15.58
N ASP A 202 1.21 35.35 15.68
CA ASP A 202 -0.13 34.92 16.12
C ASP A 202 -0.91 34.24 14.97
N LYS A 203 -0.50 34.49 13.72
CA LYS A 203 -1.11 33.92 12.52
C LYS A 203 -0.11 33.03 11.78
N PHE A 204 -0.60 31.87 11.35
CA PHE A 204 0.18 30.94 10.53
C PHE A 204 0.61 31.55 9.18
N SER A 205 -0.21 32.42 8.57
CA SER A 205 0.15 33.12 7.33
C SER A 205 1.39 33.99 7.46
N ASP A 206 1.52 34.67 8.60
CA ASP A 206 2.62 35.60 8.86
C ASP A 206 3.88 34.80 9.15
N PHE A 207 3.75 33.69 9.88
CA PHE A 207 4.80 32.71 10.10
C PHE A 207 5.28 32.04 8.80
N GLU A 208 4.37 31.64 7.92
CA GLU A 208 4.68 31.08 6.59
C GLU A 208 5.43 32.08 5.70
N THR A 209 5.00 33.35 5.70
CA THR A 209 5.66 34.42 4.94
C THR A 209 7.06 34.68 5.48
N ALA A 210 7.20 34.77 6.80
CA ALA A 210 8.50 34.99 7.43
C ALA A 210 9.48 33.85 7.16
N ARG A 211 9.04 32.59 7.23
CA ARG A 211 9.91 31.43 6.94
C ARG A 211 10.45 31.42 5.52
N LYS A 212 9.71 31.97 4.54
CA LYS A 212 10.14 32.04 3.13
C LYS A 212 11.10 33.20 2.85
N THR A 213 11.34 34.08 3.82
CA THR A 213 12.23 35.22 3.66
C THR A 213 13.68 34.75 3.63
N LEU A 214 14.44 35.21 2.61
CA LEU A 214 15.87 34.96 2.51
C LEU A 214 16.62 35.81 3.55
N ARG A 215 17.51 35.19 4.32
CA ARG A 215 18.35 35.85 5.33
C ARG A 215 19.83 35.55 5.11
N PRO A 216 20.75 36.41 5.60
CA PRO A 216 22.16 36.05 5.71
C PRO A 216 22.32 34.75 6.54
N GLY A 217 23.21 33.88 6.09
CA GLY A 217 23.56 32.68 6.85
C GLY A 217 24.40 32.98 8.09
N GLY A 218 24.19 32.18 9.12
CA GLY A 218 25.05 32.13 10.30
C GLY A 218 26.28 31.25 10.10
N PRO A 219 27.10 31.08 11.16
CA PRO A 219 28.27 30.19 11.12
C PRO A 219 27.90 28.77 10.69
N GLY A 220 28.50 28.29 9.59
CA GLY A 220 28.25 26.95 9.04
C GLY A 220 27.06 26.85 8.08
N GLU A 221 26.35 27.94 7.82
CA GLU A 221 25.31 28.04 6.78
C GLU A 221 25.87 28.65 5.48
N ALA A 222 25.13 28.49 4.37
CA ALA A 222 25.43 29.18 3.12
C ALA A 222 25.24 30.71 3.27
N ALA A 223 25.79 31.51 2.35
CA ALA A 223 25.72 32.98 2.44
C ALA A 223 24.29 33.51 2.59
N PHE A 224 23.33 32.85 1.95
CA PHE A 224 21.91 33.13 2.07
C PHE A 224 21.13 31.82 2.31
N VAL A 225 20.20 31.86 3.25
CA VAL A 225 19.37 30.71 3.63
C VAL A 225 17.94 31.14 3.93
N THR A 226 17.03 30.18 4.01
CA THR A 226 15.61 30.37 4.30
C THR A 226 15.10 29.25 5.20
N ASP A 227 14.06 29.52 5.99
CA ASP A 227 13.42 28.53 6.87
C ASP A 227 12.18 27.89 6.19
N ALA A 228 12.05 28.04 4.86
CA ALA A 228 10.84 27.73 4.09
C ALA A 228 10.34 26.28 4.26
N LEU A 229 11.26 25.32 4.41
CA LEU A 229 10.97 23.89 4.53
C LEU A 229 11.21 23.35 5.95
N SER A 230 11.32 24.23 6.94
CA SER A 230 11.71 23.86 8.32
C SER A 230 10.71 22.99 9.08
N ASN A 231 9.45 22.97 8.67
CA ASN A 231 8.41 22.09 9.22
C ASN A 231 8.13 20.88 8.32
N ARG A 232 9.01 20.57 7.38
CA ARG A 232 8.85 19.47 6.44
C ARG A 232 9.98 18.46 6.56
N PHE A 233 9.64 17.22 6.24
CA PHE A 233 10.60 16.17 6.01
C PHE A 233 10.21 15.36 4.79
N GLU A 234 11.20 14.73 4.18
CA GLU A 234 11.05 13.83 3.06
C GLU A 234 11.02 12.40 3.58
N ASP A 235 9.99 11.63 3.23
CA ASP A 235 10.02 10.18 3.33
C ASP A 235 10.35 9.58 1.96
N SER A 236 11.22 8.57 1.95
CA SER A 236 11.53 7.78 0.77
C SER A 236 11.36 6.31 1.10
N GLU A 237 10.52 5.64 0.32
CA GLU A 237 10.14 4.25 0.55
C GLU A 237 10.45 3.41 -0.69
N LEU A 238 11.17 2.31 -0.47
CA LEU A 238 11.28 1.20 -1.41
C LEU A 238 10.76 -0.05 -0.71
N MET A 239 9.70 -0.66 -1.25
CA MET A 239 9.14 -1.91 -0.75
C MET A 239 9.09 -2.95 -1.85
N LEU A 240 9.47 -4.18 -1.54
CA LEU A 240 9.25 -5.38 -2.34
C LEU A 240 8.64 -6.45 -1.44
N ASN A 241 7.47 -6.95 -1.81
CA ASN A 241 6.80 -8.05 -1.14
C ASN A 241 6.64 -9.24 -2.08
N LEU A 242 7.09 -10.40 -1.64
CA LEU A 242 7.02 -11.67 -2.37
C LEU A 242 6.19 -12.65 -1.55
N LYS A 243 5.02 -13.04 -2.04
CA LYS A 243 4.11 -13.98 -1.36
C LYS A 243 3.77 -15.15 -2.25
N ALA A 244 3.58 -16.30 -1.63
CA ALA A 244 2.99 -17.47 -2.25
C ALA A 244 1.94 -18.08 -1.31
N ASP A 245 0.79 -18.48 -1.85
CA ASP A 245 -0.15 -19.32 -1.12
C ASP A 245 -0.40 -20.66 -1.82
N TYR A 246 -0.49 -21.73 -1.03
CA TYR A 246 -0.71 -23.08 -1.49
C TYR A 246 -2.09 -23.58 -1.06
N ALA A 247 -2.89 -24.04 -2.01
CA ALA A 247 -4.22 -24.56 -1.74
C ALA A 247 -4.21 -26.00 -1.18
N LEU A 248 -4.74 -26.17 0.02
CA LEU A 248 -4.83 -27.44 0.76
C LEU A 248 -6.22 -28.09 0.67
N GLY A 249 -6.23 -29.42 0.87
CA GLY A 249 -7.42 -30.26 0.82
C GLY A 249 -7.88 -30.59 -0.60
N LYS A 250 -8.86 -31.50 -0.70
CA LYS A 250 -9.43 -31.96 -1.99
C LYS A 250 -10.04 -30.81 -2.80
N ASN A 251 -10.73 -29.89 -2.12
CA ASN A 251 -11.43 -28.77 -2.76
C ASN A 251 -10.65 -27.44 -2.75
N GLY A 252 -9.39 -27.44 -2.29
CA GLY A 252 -8.56 -26.22 -2.24
C GLY A 252 -9.14 -25.09 -1.38
N ARG A 253 -9.95 -25.44 -0.36
CA ARG A 253 -10.65 -24.48 0.52
C ARG A 253 -9.69 -23.80 1.48
N TRP A 254 -8.76 -24.57 2.03
CA TRP A 254 -7.73 -24.08 2.94
C TRP A 254 -6.52 -23.59 2.15
N ARG A 255 -5.81 -22.61 2.68
CA ARG A 255 -4.59 -22.08 2.07
C ARG A 255 -3.55 -21.84 3.15
N VAL A 256 -2.32 -22.21 2.87
CA VAL A 256 -1.16 -21.78 3.65
C VAL A 256 -0.45 -20.71 2.86
N LEU A 257 -0.19 -19.57 3.48
CA LEU A 257 0.47 -18.43 2.88
C LEU A 257 1.83 -18.26 3.54
N GLY A 258 2.86 -18.06 2.72
CA GLY A 258 4.19 -17.65 3.15
C GLY A 258 4.71 -16.53 2.25
N GLY A 259 5.61 -15.71 2.77
CA GLY A 259 6.19 -14.63 2.01
C GLY A 259 7.21 -13.83 2.80
N TYR A 260 7.87 -12.92 2.10
CA TYR A 260 8.85 -11.99 2.64
C TYR A 260 8.55 -10.59 2.14
N GLU A 261 8.70 -9.61 3.03
CA GLU A 261 8.72 -8.20 2.68
C GLU A 261 10.11 -7.63 2.95
N ILE A 262 10.63 -6.91 1.97
CA ILE A 262 11.86 -6.14 2.05
C ILE A 262 11.43 -4.68 1.93
N GLN A 263 11.65 -3.89 2.96
CA GLN A 263 11.30 -2.48 2.97
C GLN A 263 12.48 -1.66 3.45
N ARG A 264 12.76 -0.58 2.71
CA ARG A 264 13.68 0.48 3.09
C ARG A 264 12.88 1.77 3.18
N LEU A 265 12.93 2.38 4.34
CA LEU A 265 12.29 3.65 4.64
C LEU A 265 13.35 4.61 5.16
N ASP A 266 13.56 5.70 4.43
CA ASP A 266 14.50 6.76 4.78
C ASP A 266 13.73 8.05 5.07
N PHE A 267 14.16 8.79 6.09
CA PHE A 267 13.62 10.11 6.41
C PHE A 267 14.73 11.14 6.38
N GLU A 268 14.52 12.24 5.66
CA GLU A 268 15.49 13.31 5.51
C GLU A 268 14.87 14.69 5.77
N THR A 269 15.63 15.57 6.40
CA THR A 269 15.26 17.00 6.53
C THR A 269 15.81 17.79 5.34
N PHE A 270 15.29 19.00 5.11
CA PHE A 270 15.78 19.88 4.04
C PHE A 270 16.99 20.74 4.43
N GLN A 271 17.57 20.54 5.61
CA GLN A 271 18.71 21.34 6.08
C GLN A 271 19.90 21.19 5.12
N GLY A 272 20.42 22.32 4.64
CA GLY A 272 21.58 22.37 3.74
C GLY A 272 21.30 21.97 2.29
N ARG A 273 20.02 21.83 1.90
CA ARG A 273 19.62 21.68 0.49
C ARG A 273 19.37 23.06 -0.14
N ASP A 274 19.60 23.17 -1.44
CA ASP A 274 19.22 24.34 -2.21
C ASP A 274 17.69 24.50 -2.23
N ALA A 275 17.24 25.75 -2.14
CA ALA A 275 15.82 26.12 -2.10
C ALA A 275 15.20 26.23 -3.49
#